data_AF-A0A1V4WZ06-F1
#
_entry.id   AF-A0A1V4WZ06-F1
#
_cell.length_a   1.000
_cell.length_b   1.000
_cell.length_c   1.000
_cell.angle_alpha   90.00
_cell.angle_beta   90.00
_cell.angle_gamma   90.00
#
_symmetry.space_group_name_H-M   'P 1'
#
loop_
_entity.id
_entity.type
_entity.pdbx_description
1 polymer ?
#
loop_
_entity_poly.entity_id
_entity_poly.type
_entity_poly.pdbx_seq_one_letter_code
_entity_poly.pdbx_strand_id
1 'polypeptide(L)'
;MHVIVILGIVAAAVIFPFIWLYEAVGPIFFTLIILCIIAGYIYVRRILLARRYVELQTLALKTIRYPVVPTQAKAINMWLAGKYPGWAPLIRNLQIIRESLDIALTSKRRDIAESRMELALDRWQESQQEHTGLLAPETAALIASVIEETRNIYHTTLYLNIAGSHLEKAQNLKTEKGRAKHRDLAKIIIQDGLNDPLSDKAKLTEVLNQIDNK
;
A
#
# COMPACT_ATOMS: atom_id res chain seq x y z
N MET A 1 -29.33 -32.29 39.22
CA MET A 1 -28.84 -33.69 39.23
C MET A 1 -28.53 -34.21 37.82
N HIS A 2 -29.47 -34.14 36.86
CA HIS A 2 -29.26 -34.67 35.50
C HIS A 2 -28.09 -34.05 34.72
N VAL A 3 -27.83 -32.75 34.85
CA VAL A 3 -26.71 -32.08 34.16
C VAL A 3 -25.34 -32.60 34.60
N ILE A 4 -25.17 -32.90 35.89
CA ILE A 4 -23.92 -33.42 36.45
C ILE A 4 -23.66 -34.85 35.96
N VAL A 5 -24.72 -35.67 35.89
CA VAL A 5 -24.62 -37.05 35.38
C VAL A 5 -24.28 -37.06 33.88
N ILE A 6 -24.90 -36.17 33.08
CA ILE A 6 -24.61 -36.05 31.65
C ILE A 6 -23.17 -35.59 31.42
N LEU A 7 -22.68 -34.60 32.18
CA LEU A 7 -21.28 -34.17 32.13
C LEU A 7 -20.30 -35.31 32.48
N GLY A 8 -20.62 -36.13 33.48
CA GLY A 8 -19.80 -37.29 33.85
C GLY A 8 -19.73 -38.36 32.76
N ILE A 9 -20.86 -38.66 32.12
CA ILE A 9 -20.91 -39.62 31.00
C ILE A 9 -20.11 -39.12 29.80
N VAL A 10 -20.23 -37.84 29.46
CA VAL A 10 -19.46 -37.22 28.35
C VAL A 10 -17.97 -37.23 28.66
N ALA A 11 -17.56 -36.88 29.89
CA ALA A 11 -16.16 -36.94 30.29
C ALA A 11 -15.59 -38.36 30.22
N ALA A 12 -16.33 -39.36 30.71
CA ALA A 12 -15.92 -40.76 30.63
C ALA A 12 -15.79 -41.25 29.19
N ALA A 13 -16.75 -40.92 28.32
CA ALA A 13 -16.72 -41.28 26.90
C ALA A 13 -15.51 -40.66 26.15
N VAL A 14 -15.05 -39.48 26.58
CA VAL A 14 -13.86 -38.83 26.00
C VAL A 14 -12.57 -39.42 26.56
N ILE A 15 -12.49 -39.69 27.86
CA ILE A 15 -11.23 -40.11 28.53
C ILE A 15 -10.93 -41.60 28.34
N PHE A 16 -11.96 -42.44 28.40
CA PHE A 16 -11.81 -43.91 28.39
C PHE A 16 -11.05 -44.44 27.17
N PRO A 17 -11.26 -43.94 25.93
CA PRO A 17 -10.46 -44.33 24.78
C PRO A 17 -8.96 -44.04 24.91
N PHE A 18 -8.58 -42.96 25.61
CA PHE A 18 -7.16 -42.61 25.83
C PHE A 18 -6.51 -43.51 26.88
N ILE A 19 -7.26 -43.90 27.93
CA ILE A 19 -6.79 -44.86 28.93
C ILE A 19 -6.56 -46.22 28.27
N TRP A 20 -7.54 -46.71 27.52
CA TRP A 20 -7.41 -47.98 26.78
C TRP A 20 -6.24 -47.96 25.81
N LEU A 21 -6.06 -46.86 25.06
CA LEU A 21 -4.94 -46.70 24.15
C LEU A 21 -3.61 -46.69 24.91
N TYR A 22 -3.49 -45.95 26.02
CA TYR A 22 -2.28 -45.90 26.83
C TYR A 22 -1.89 -47.28 27.37
N GLU A 23 -2.87 -48.08 27.84
CA GLU A 23 -2.64 -49.45 28.30
C GLU A 23 -2.25 -50.39 27.15
N ALA A 24 -2.86 -50.24 25.96
CA ALA A 24 -2.65 -51.14 24.83
C ALA A 24 -1.28 -50.98 24.16
N VAL A 25 -0.79 -49.75 23.99
CA VAL A 25 0.50 -49.47 23.31
C VAL A 25 1.63 -49.09 24.27
N GLY A 26 1.33 -48.88 25.54
CA GLY A 26 2.29 -48.55 26.57
C GLY A 26 2.76 -47.09 26.55
N PRO A 27 3.44 -46.65 27.62
CA PRO A 27 3.78 -45.24 27.84
C PRO A 27 4.68 -44.66 26.75
N ILE A 28 5.69 -45.42 26.30
CA ILE A 28 6.66 -44.97 25.32
C ILE A 28 5.98 -44.63 23.99
N PHE A 29 5.15 -45.53 23.47
CA PHE A 29 4.46 -45.30 22.20
C PHE A 29 3.40 -44.21 22.31
N PHE A 30 2.71 -44.11 23.45
CA PHE A 30 1.76 -43.02 23.70
C PHE A 30 2.45 -41.64 23.69
N THR A 31 3.65 -41.52 24.29
CA THR A 31 4.42 -40.26 24.22
C THR A 31 4.88 -39.93 22.80
N LEU A 32 5.26 -40.92 21.98
CA LEU A 32 5.60 -40.71 20.57
C LEU A 32 4.41 -40.18 19.76
N ILE A 33 3.20 -40.69 20.00
CA ILE A 33 1.98 -40.18 19.35
C ILE A 33 1.78 -38.70 19.68
N ILE A 34 1.90 -38.32 20.95
CA ILE A 34 1.75 -36.91 21.37
C ILE A 34 2.80 -36.02 20.70
N LEU A 35 4.06 -36.45 20.66
CA LEU A 35 5.13 -35.72 19.98
C LEU A 35 4.84 -35.54 18.49
N CYS A 36 4.36 -36.59 17.81
CA CYS A 36 3.95 -36.51 16.40
C CYS A 36 2.80 -35.52 16.18
N ILE A 37 1.81 -35.48 17.08
CA ILE A 37 0.70 -34.52 16.99
C ILE A 37 1.21 -33.09 17.15
N ILE A 38 2.07 -32.83 18.14
CA ILE A 38 2.68 -31.52 18.36
C ILE A 38 3.52 -31.10 17.15
N ALA A 39 4.38 -32.00 16.65
CA ALA A 39 5.21 -31.74 15.48
C ALA A 39 4.36 -31.46 14.23
N GLY A 40 3.30 -32.25 14.00
CA GLY A 40 2.34 -32.04 12.92
C GLY A 40 1.62 -30.70 13.02
N TYR A 41 1.18 -30.33 14.23
CA TYR A 41 0.57 -29.02 14.48
C TYR A 41 1.52 -27.86 14.19
N ILE A 42 2.77 -27.93 14.66
CA ILE A 42 3.81 -26.91 14.39
C ILE A 42 4.08 -26.82 12.88
N TYR A 43 4.21 -27.95 12.20
CA TYR A 43 4.44 -28.02 10.76
C TYR A 43 3.31 -27.35 9.96
N VAL A 44 2.06 -27.72 10.23
CA VAL A 44 0.88 -27.15 9.57
C VAL A 44 0.78 -25.64 9.87
N ARG A 45 0.97 -25.24 11.14
CA ARG A 45 0.96 -23.82 11.53
C ARG A 45 2.02 -23.02 10.78
N ARG A 46 3.23 -23.55 10.63
CA ARG A 46 4.32 -22.91 9.88
C ARG A 46 3.95 -22.71 8.41
N ILE A 47 3.36 -23.72 7.76
CA ILE A 47 2.90 -23.61 6.37
C ILE A 47 1.81 -22.54 6.24
N LEU A 48 0.83 -22.54 7.15
CA LEU A 48 -0.25 -21.55 7.13
C LEU A 48 0.28 -20.12 7.32
N LEU A 49 1.22 -19.92 8.23
CA LEU A 49 1.86 -18.62 8.45
C LEU A 49 2.67 -18.18 7.23
N ALA A 50 3.42 -19.10 6.59
CA ALA A 50 4.16 -18.79 5.37
C ALA A 50 3.23 -18.37 4.22
N ARG A 51 2.12 -19.08 4.03
CA ARG A 51 1.11 -18.70 3.02
C ARG A 51 0.52 -17.32 3.29
N ARG A 52 0.11 -17.07 4.54
CA ARG A 52 -0.41 -15.76 4.96
C ARG A 52 0.63 -14.65 4.74
N TYR A 53 1.89 -14.91 5.06
CA TYR A 53 2.95 -13.94 4.83
C TYR A 53 3.08 -13.57 3.35
N VAL A 54 3.08 -14.57 2.44
CA VAL A 54 3.11 -14.34 0.99
C VAL A 54 1.87 -13.61 0.48
N GLU A 55 0.68 -13.93 1.02
CA GLU A 55 -0.57 -13.21 0.70
C GLU A 55 -0.45 -11.73 1.06
N LEU A 56 0.09 -11.40 2.23
CA LEU A 56 0.33 -10.02 2.66
C LEU A 56 1.31 -9.30 1.73
N GLN A 57 2.46 -9.91 1.43
CA GLN A 57 3.44 -9.29 0.53
C GLN A 57 2.82 -8.99 -0.84
N THR A 58 2.07 -9.94 -1.39
CA THR A 58 1.42 -9.80 -2.69
C THR A 58 0.37 -8.70 -2.68
N LEU A 59 -0.43 -8.63 -1.62
CA LEU A 59 -1.45 -7.59 -1.45
C LEU A 59 -0.80 -6.21 -1.34
N ALA A 60 0.25 -6.07 -0.52
CA ALA A 60 0.98 -4.82 -0.35
C ALA A 60 1.56 -4.29 -1.68
N LEU A 61 2.22 -5.15 -2.46
CA LEU A 61 2.75 -4.79 -3.78
C LEU A 61 1.64 -4.40 -4.75
N LYS A 62 0.53 -5.14 -4.76
CA LYS A 62 -0.62 -4.81 -5.62
C LYS A 62 -1.21 -3.45 -5.26
N THR A 63 -1.34 -3.16 -3.97
CA THR A 63 -1.90 -1.91 -3.45
C THR A 63 -1.07 -0.69 -3.83
N ILE A 64 0.27 -0.76 -3.78
CA ILE A 64 1.10 0.39 -4.14
C ILE A 64 1.24 0.58 -5.66
N ARG A 65 1.16 -0.51 -6.44
CA ARG A 65 1.34 -0.45 -7.90
C ARG A 65 0.09 0.02 -8.64
N TYR A 66 -1.08 -0.30 -8.11
CA TYR A 66 -2.34 -0.04 -8.80
C TYR A 66 -3.30 0.75 -7.92
N PRO A 67 -3.87 1.87 -8.43
CA PRO A 67 -4.93 2.56 -7.71
C PRO A 67 -6.11 1.63 -7.48
N VAL A 68 -6.58 1.61 -6.23
CA VAL A 68 -7.74 0.82 -5.83
C VAL A 68 -8.96 1.73 -5.82
N VAL A 69 -9.99 1.36 -6.57
CA VAL A 69 -11.26 2.11 -6.59
C VAL A 69 -11.86 2.17 -5.17
N PRO A 70 -12.45 3.29 -4.71
CA PRO A 70 -12.90 3.45 -3.33
C PRO A 70 -13.82 2.35 -2.80
N THR A 71 -14.71 1.83 -3.65
CA THR A 71 -15.61 0.72 -3.30
C THR A 71 -14.85 -0.57 -3.01
N GLN A 72 -13.84 -0.88 -3.82
CA GLN A 72 -12.97 -2.04 -3.62
C GLN A 72 -12.06 -1.85 -2.40
N ALA A 73 -11.51 -0.66 -2.20
CA ALA A 73 -10.69 -0.34 -1.03
C ALA A 73 -11.48 -0.55 0.27
N LYS A 74 -12.73 -0.08 0.32
CA LYS A 74 -13.63 -0.33 1.46
C LYS A 74 -13.86 -1.82 1.70
N ALA A 75 -14.14 -2.59 0.64
CA ALA A 75 -14.36 -4.03 0.77
C ALA A 75 -13.11 -4.77 1.28
N ILE A 76 -11.93 -4.42 0.75
CA ILE A 76 -10.64 -4.98 1.20
C ILE A 76 -10.42 -4.67 2.68
N ASN A 77 -10.63 -3.42 3.11
CA ASN A 77 -10.40 -3.03 4.50
C ASN A 77 -11.40 -3.68 5.47
N MET A 78 -12.67 -3.81 5.09
CA MET A 78 -13.65 -4.56 5.90
C MET A 78 -13.28 -6.04 6.02
N TRP A 79 -12.85 -6.67 4.93
CA TRP A 79 -12.40 -8.04 4.93
C TRP A 79 -11.13 -8.25 5.78
N LEU A 80 -10.15 -7.34 5.66
CA LEU A 80 -8.94 -7.37 6.48
C LEU A 80 -9.25 -7.15 7.96
N ALA A 81 -10.12 -6.21 8.31
CA ALA A 81 -10.51 -5.96 9.70
C ALA A 81 -11.12 -7.21 10.36
N GLY A 82 -11.90 -7.99 9.62
CA GLY A 82 -12.47 -9.24 10.12
C GLY A 82 -11.48 -10.41 10.17
N LYS A 83 -10.70 -10.61 9.10
CA LYS A 83 -9.88 -11.83 8.93
C LYS A 83 -8.43 -11.68 9.41
N TYR A 84 -7.85 -10.49 9.20
CA TYR A 84 -6.44 -10.18 9.44
C TYR A 84 -6.28 -8.75 9.99
N PRO A 85 -6.78 -8.45 11.21
CA PRO A 85 -6.83 -7.08 11.73
C PRO A 85 -5.45 -6.42 11.82
N GLY A 86 -4.39 -7.19 12.06
CA GLY A 86 -3.01 -6.67 12.08
C GLY A 86 -2.48 -6.23 10.71
N TRP A 87 -3.10 -6.62 9.60
CA TRP A 87 -2.69 -6.19 8.25
C TRP A 87 -3.44 -4.96 7.78
N ALA A 88 -4.65 -4.73 8.31
CA ALA A 88 -5.54 -3.67 7.85
C ALA A 88 -4.90 -2.26 7.88
N PRO A 89 -4.19 -1.86 8.95
CA PRO A 89 -3.55 -0.54 9.01
C PRO A 89 -2.50 -0.34 7.92
N LEU A 90 -1.60 -1.31 7.74
CA LEU A 90 -0.55 -1.27 6.73
C LEU A 90 -1.14 -1.15 5.32
N ILE A 91 -2.11 -2.00 4.98
CA ILE A 91 -2.74 -1.96 3.65
C ILE A 91 -3.48 -0.64 3.44
N ARG A 92 -4.15 -0.12 4.47
CA ARG A 92 -4.81 1.19 4.38
C ARG A 92 -3.80 2.31 4.14
N ASN A 93 -2.67 2.30 4.82
CA ASN A 93 -1.61 3.30 4.59
C ASN A 93 -1.07 3.21 3.17
N LEU A 94 -0.80 2.01 2.65
CA LEU A 94 -0.37 1.83 1.26
C LEU A 94 -1.41 2.33 0.24
N GLN A 95 -2.70 2.16 0.50
CA GLN A 95 -3.76 2.75 -0.34
C GLN A 95 -3.72 4.28 -0.32
N ILE A 96 -3.53 4.90 0.85
CA ILE A 96 -3.42 6.35 1.01
C ILE A 96 -2.19 6.88 0.28
N ILE A 97 -1.06 6.19 0.40
CA ILE A 97 0.18 6.53 -0.31
C ILE A 97 -0.07 6.52 -1.81
N ARG A 98 -0.60 5.40 -2.36
CA ARG A 98 -0.91 5.30 -3.80
C ARG A 98 -1.83 6.42 -4.27
N GLU A 99 -2.93 6.66 -3.57
CA GLU A 99 -3.89 7.72 -3.91
C GLU A 99 -3.22 9.10 -3.88
N SER A 100 -2.36 9.35 -2.90
CA SER A 100 -1.68 10.64 -2.75
C SER A 100 -0.64 10.84 -3.85
N LEU A 101 0.11 9.80 -4.23
CA LEU A 101 1.01 9.83 -5.39
C LEU A 101 0.26 10.14 -6.68
N ASP A 102 -0.89 9.49 -6.92
CA ASP A 102 -1.71 9.73 -8.11
C ASP A 102 -2.23 11.18 -8.17
N ILE A 103 -2.68 11.73 -7.03
CA ILE A 103 -3.12 13.13 -6.96
C ILE A 103 -1.94 14.08 -7.17
N ALA A 104 -0.78 13.79 -6.58
CA ALA A 104 0.41 14.62 -6.74
C ALA A 104 0.85 14.72 -8.21
N LEU A 105 0.77 13.62 -8.96
CA LEU A 105 1.13 13.57 -10.38
C LEU A 105 0.09 14.21 -11.32
N THR A 106 -1.16 14.37 -10.90
CA THR A 106 -2.25 14.83 -11.79
C THR A 106 -2.79 16.20 -11.43
N SER A 107 -2.46 16.71 -10.25
CA SER A 107 -2.94 18.01 -9.78
C SER A 107 -2.40 19.16 -10.64
N LYS A 108 -3.31 20.07 -11.00
CA LYS A 108 -3.00 21.36 -11.64
C LYS A 108 -2.75 22.48 -10.63
N ARG A 109 -2.78 22.15 -9.33
CA ARG A 109 -2.59 23.07 -8.20
C ARG A 109 -1.34 22.68 -7.41
N ARG A 110 -0.41 23.62 -7.30
CA ARG A 110 0.90 23.42 -6.65
C ARG A 110 0.77 22.98 -5.20
N ASP A 111 0.00 23.73 -4.41
CA ASP A 111 -0.25 23.47 -3.00
C ASP A 111 -0.81 22.06 -2.74
N ILE A 112 -1.76 21.63 -3.56
CA ILE A 112 -2.32 20.27 -3.47
C ILE A 112 -1.28 19.22 -3.86
N ALA A 113 -0.54 19.45 -4.94
CA ALA A 113 0.43 18.49 -5.46
C ALA A 113 1.56 18.24 -4.46
N GLU A 114 2.13 19.32 -3.90
CA GLU A 114 3.18 19.30 -2.88
C GLU A 114 2.68 18.62 -1.59
N SER A 115 1.53 19.04 -1.05
CA SER A 115 0.96 18.45 0.16
C SER A 115 0.68 16.95 0.02
N ARG A 116 0.29 16.49 -1.18
CA ARG A 116 0.04 15.07 -1.43
C ARG A 116 1.31 14.25 -1.59
N MET A 117 2.35 14.81 -2.19
CA MET A 117 3.66 14.16 -2.25
C MET A 117 4.25 14.01 -0.84
N GLU A 118 4.22 15.08 -0.04
CA GLU A 118 4.66 15.08 1.36
C GLU A 118 3.90 14.02 2.18
N LEU A 119 2.57 14.03 2.11
CA LEU A 119 1.73 13.02 2.78
C LEU A 119 2.12 11.58 2.39
N ALA A 120 2.43 11.33 1.12
CA ALA A 120 2.82 9.99 0.66
C ALA A 120 4.15 9.54 1.29
N LEU A 121 5.13 10.45 1.38
CA LEU A 121 6.44 10.18 1.97
C LEU A 121 6.35 9.99 3.49
N ASP A 122 5.62 10.86 4.19
CA ASP A 122 5.42 10.78 5.63
C ASP A 122 4.72 9.47 6.01
N ARG A 123 3.64 9.11 5.30
CA ARG A 123 2.92 7.86 5.55
C ARG A 123 3.76 6.63 5.28
N TRP A 124 4.68 6.69 4.32
CA TRP A 124 5.61 5.59 4.08
C TRP A 124 6.59 5.44 5.24
N GLN A 125 7.15 6.55 5.72
CA GLN A 125 8.05 6.56 6.86
C GLN A 125 7.36 6.05 8.14
N GLU A 126 6.15 6.52 8.44
CA GLU A 126 5.33 6.03 9.55
C GLU A 126 5.06 4.53 9.44
N SER A 127 4.68 4.06 8.25
CA SER A 127 4.41 2.63 8.02
C SER A 127 5.63 1.74 8.24
N GLN A 128 6.82 2.22 7.90
CA GLN A 128 8.07 1.51 8.18
C GLN A 128 8.32 1.37 9.68
N GLN A 129 7.99 2.40 10.47
CA GLN A 129 8.19 2.38 11.92
C GLN A 129 7.13 1.52 12.62
N GLU A 130 5.84 1.77 12.35
CA GLU A 130 4.71 1.14 13.06
C GLU A 130 4.48 -0.34 12.69
N HIS A 131 4.93 -0.75 11.50
CA HIS A 131 4.64 -2.07 10.94
C HIS A 131 5.91 -2.88 10.65
N THR A 132 6.96 -2.61 11.41
CA THR A 132 8.24 -3.33 11.33
C THR A 132 8.01 -4.84 11.40
N GLY A 133 8.58 -5.58 10.44
CA GLY A 133 8.49 -7.05 10.38
C GLY A 133 7.24 -7.61 9.70
N LEU A 134 6.27 -6.78 9.31
CA LEU A 134 5.13 -7.24 8.48
C LEU A 134 5.52 -7.41 7.01
N LEU A 135 6.45 -6.60 6.51
CA LEU A 135 6.95 -6.67 5.14
C LEU A 135 8.29 -7.40 5.08
N ALA A 136 8.48 -8.18 4.03
CA ALA A 136 9.79 -8.70 3.66
C ALA A 136 10.69 -7.53 3.24
N PRO A 137 12.00 -7.55 3.53
CA PRO A 137 12.92 -6.51 3.09
C PRO A 137 12.84 -6.23 1.59
N GLU A 138 12.67 -7.28 0.78
CA GLU A 138 12.54 -7.17 -0.67
C GLU A 138 11.24 -6.48 -1.08
N THR A 139 10.13 -6.80 -0.42
CA THR A 139 8.84 -6.14 -0.64
C THR A 139 8.91 -4.66 -0.24
N ALA A 140 9.51 -4.36 0.91
CA ALA A 140 9.69 -2.99 1.37
C ALA A 140 10.57 -2.18 0.38
N ALA A 141 11.65 -2.77 -0.12
CA ALA A 141 12.50 -2.16 -1.15
C ALA A 141 11.73 -1.89 -2.46
N LEU A 142 10.89 -2.82 -2.90
CA LEU A 142 10.05 -2.63 -4.09
C LEU A 142 8.97 -1.55 -3.89
N ILE A 143 8.40 -1.43 -2.69
CA ILE A 143 7.46 -0.34 -2.39
C ILE A 143 8.20 1.00 -2.41
N ALA A 144 9.38 1.06 -1.78
CA ALA A 144 10.21 2.26 -1.79
C ALA A 144 10.62 2.66 -3.22
N SER A 145 10.94 1.70 -4.09
CA SER A 145 11.28 1.98 -5.48
C SER A 145 10.11 2.61 -6.24
N VAL A 146 8.87 2.12 -6.04
CA VAL A 146 7.68 2.72 -6.66
C VAL A 146 7.47 4.17 -6.22
N ILE A 147 7.67 4.44 -4.93
CA ILE A 147 7.53 5.80 -4.37
C ILE A 147 8.61 6.71 -4.96
N GLU A 148 9.86 6.26 -4.99
CA GLU A 148 10.98 7.07 -5.50
C GLU A 148 10.91 7.28 -7.02
N GLU A 149 10.53 6.26 -7.80
CA GLU A 149 10.24 6.40 -9.23
C GLU A 149 9.16 7.46 -9.47
N THR A 150 8.09 7.45 -8.66
CA THR A 150 7.02 8.43 -8.74
C THR A 150 7.50 9.83 -8.37
N ARG A 151 8.34 9.94 -7.34
CA ARG A 151 8.95 11.21 -6.93
C ARG A 151 9.85 11.79 -8.02
N ASN A 152 10.64 10.96 -8.70
CA ASN A 152 11.52 11.41 -9.79
C ASN A 152 10.74 12.01 -10.96
N ILE A 153 9.60 11.41 -11.33
CA ILE A 153 8.76 11.97 -12.40
C ILE A 153 7.91 13.17 -11.93
N TYR A 154 7.61 13.25 -10.64
CA TYR A 154 6.77 14.31 -10.06
C TYR A 154 7.36 15.71 -10.28
N HIS A 155 8.66 15.89 -10.05
CA HIS A 155 9.31 17.20 -10.18
C HIS A 155 9.08 17.83 -11.55
N THR A 156 9.14 17.05 -12.62
CA THR A 156 8.84 17.55 -13.97
C THR A 156 7.34 17.73 -14.18
N THR A 157 6.55 16.75 -13.75
CA THR A 157 5.10 16.68 -14.02
C THR A 157 4.32 17.80 -13.33
N LEU A 158 4.76 18.21 -12.14
CA LEU A 158 4.22 19.34 -11.38
C LEU A 158 4.13 20.60 -12.23
N TYR A 159 5.27 21.03 -12.78
CA TYR A 159 5.35 22.26 -13.58
C TYR A 159 4.58 22.11 -14.90
N LEU A 160 4.64 20.94 -15.53
CA LEU A 160 3.89 20.68 -16.77
C LEU A 160 2.38 20.79 -16.56
N ASN A 161 1.84 20.23 -15.46
CA ASN A 161 0.40 20.29 -15.18
C ASN A 161 -0.08 21.72 -14.89
N ILE A 162 0.69 22.47 -14.10
CA ILE A 162 0.33 23.85 -13.75
C ILE A 162 0.45 24.75 -14.99
N ALA A 163 1.52 24.64 -15.76
CA ALA A 163 1.69 25.37 -17.01
C ALA A 163 0.58 25.00 -18.02
N GLY A 164 0.27 23.72 -18.17
CA GLY A 164 -0.82 23.22 -19.00
C GLY A 164 -2.17 23.83 -18.64
N SER A 165 -2.49 23.95 -17.35
CA SER A 165 -3.70 24.64 -16.85
C SER A 165 -3.77 26.11 -17.30
N HIS A 166 -2.64 26.82 -17.30
CA HIS A 166 -2.58 28.19 -17.81
C HIS A 166 -2.72 28.25 -19.33
N LEU A 167 -2.11 27.32 -20.07
CA LEU A 167 -2.24 27.25 -21.52
C LEU A 167 -3.66 26.91 -21.98
N GLU A 168 -4.35 25.99 -21.30
CA GLU A 168 -5.77 25.69 -21.52
C GLU A 168 -6.63 26.95 -21.33
N LYS A 169 -6.36 27.74 -20.28
CA LYS A 169 -7.06 29.02 -20.05
C LYS A 169 -6.76 30.02 -21.16
N ALA A 170 -5.51 30.11 -21.62
CA ALA A 170 -5.14 30.98 -22.72
C ALA A 170 -5.89 30.61 -24.02
N GLN A 171 -6.07 29.33 -24.31
CA GLN A 171 -6.80 28.88 -25.51
C GLN A 171 -8.28 29.26 -25.49
N ASN A 172 -8.89 29.31 -24.30
CA ASN A 172 -10.32 29.58 -24.13
C ASN A 172 -10.68 31.07 -24.05
N LEU A 173 -9.70 31.98 -24.02
CA LEU A 173 -9.93 33.42 -23.90
C LEU A 173 -10.09 34.10 -25.26
N LYS A 174 -11.07 35.01 -25.35
CA LYS A 174 -11.37 35.77 -26.57
C LYS A 174 -10.39 36.93 -26.82
N THR A 175 -9.82 37.51 -25.77
CA THR A 175 -9.00 38.72 -25.89
C THR A 175 -7.52 38.37 -25.94
N GLU A 176 -6.79 38.97 -26.88
CA GLU A 176 -5.34 38.77 -27.04
C GLU A 176 -4.57 39.04 -25.74
N LYS A 177 -4.89 40.15 -25.07
CA LYS A 177 -4.30 40.52 -23.78
C LYS A 177 -4.50 39.43 -22.71
N GLY A 178 -5.66 38.79 -22.69
CA GLY A 178 -5.94 37.69 -21.77
C GLY A 178 -5.15 36.43 -22.10
N ARG A 179 -5.04 36.09 -23.39
CA ARG A 179 -4.23 34.97 -23.89
C ARG A 179 -2.76 35.15 -23.53
N ALA A 180 -2.19 36.32 -23.83
CA ALA A 180 -0.80 36.67 -23.52
C ALA A 180 -0.51 36.54 -22.02
N LYS A 181 -1.36 37.12 -21.14
CA LYS A 181 -1.21 37.01 -19.68
C LYS A 181 -1.09 35.56 -19.19
N HIS A 182 -1.92 34.66 -19.71
CA HIS A 182 -1.88 33.26 -19.30
C HIS A 182 -0.71 32.48 -19.91
N ARG A 183 -0.26 32.84 -21.11
CA ARG A 183 1.00 32.30 -21.67
C ARG A 183 2.20 32.73 -20.83
N ASP A 184 2.27 34.00 -20.42
CA ASP A 184 3.34 34.50 -19.57
C ASP A 184 3.38 33.77 -18.22
N LEU A 185 2.22 33.53 -17.61
CA LEU A 185 2.14 32.69 -16.40
C LEU A 185 2.64 31.27 -16.64
N ALA A 186 2.30 30.65 -17.77
CA ALA A 186 2.81 29.33 -18.11
C ALA A 186 4.34 29.33 -18.26
N LYS A 187 4.92 30.36 -18.88
CA LYS A 187 6.38 30.52 -19.00
C LYS A 187 7.06 30.62 -17.64
N ILE A 188 6.53 31.45 -16.74
CA ILE A 188 7.06 31.60 -15.37
C ILE A 188 7.10 30.25 -14.67
N ILE A 189 6.02 29.46 -14.75
CA ILE A 189 5.97 28.14 -14.12
C ILE A 189 6.99 27.16 -14.72
N ILE A 190 7.19 27.17 -16.03
CA ILE A 190 8.21 26.33 -16.67
C ILE A 190 9.63 26.78 -16.29
N GLN A 191 9.86 28.09 -16.19
CA GLN A 191 11.13 28.64 -15.72
C GLN A 191 11.42 28.27 -14.26
N ASP A 192 10.41 28.30 -13.39
CA ASP A 192 10.53 27.78 -12.03
C ASP A 192 10.94 26.30 -12.04
N GLY A 193 10.34 25.50 -12.93
CA GLY A 193 10.73 24.11 -13.12
C GLY A 193 12.16 23.94 -13.63
N LEU A 194 12.63 24.81 -14.52
CA LEU A 194 14.02 24.82 -14.97
C LEU A 194 15.01 25.16 -13.86
N ASN A 195 14.57 25.74 -12.75
CA ASN A 195 15.39 25.94 -11.55
C ASN A 195 15.34 24.77 -10.55
N ASP A 196 14.39 23.84 -10.66
CA ASP A 196 14.28 22.66 -9.79
C ASP A 196 15.33 21.59 -10.15
N PRO A 197 16.35 21.28 -9.33
CA PRO A 197 17.44 20.37 -9.70
C PRO A 197 16.99 18.95 -10.08
N LEU A 198 15.80 18.52 -9.68
CA LEU A 198 15.28 17.17 -9.91
C LEU A 198 14.40 17.06 -11.16
N SER A 199 14.13 18.18 -11.84
CA SER A 199 13.30 18.19 -13.05
C SER A 199 14.08 17.86 -14.32
N ASP A 200 13.39 17.29 -15.31
CA ASP A 200 13.90 17.05 -16.65
C ASP A 200 13.96 18.36 -17.43
N LYS A 201 15.19 18.89 -17.53
CA LYS A 201 15.47 20.17 -18.20
C LYS A 201 15.17 20.12 -19.68
N ALA A 202 15.48 19.02 -20.35
CA ALA A 202 15.27 18.90 -21.79
C ALA A 202 13.77 19.00 -22.11
N LYS A 203 12.94 18.27 -21.36
CA LYS A 203 11.49 18.29 -21.53
C LYS A 203 10.87 19.65 -21.23
N LEU A 204 11.32 20.32 -20.17
CA LEU A 204 10.83 21.66 -19.82
C LEU A 204 11.25 22.73 -20.84
N THR A 205 12.49 22.67 -21.35
CA THR A 205 12.95 23.56 -22.41
C THR A 205 12.18 23.36 -23.72
N GLU A 206 11.85 22.12 -24.09
CA GLU A 206 11.01 21.84 -25.25
C GLU A 206 9.65 22.56 -25.14
N VAL A 207 8.99 22.43 -23.99
CA VAL A 207 7.69 23.07 -23.75
C VAL A 207 7.83 24.59 -23.74
N LEU A 208 8.87 25.15 -23.15
CA LEU A 208 9.12 26.60 -23.15
C LEU A 208 9.19 27.14 -24.59
N ASN A 209 9.96 26.48 -25.46
CA ASN A 209 10.08 26.84 -26.87
C ASN A 209 8.73 26.75 -27.60
N GLN A 210 7.88 25.77 -27.28
CA GLN A 210 6.54 25.67 -27.85
C GLN A 210 5.61 26.81 -27.41
N ILE A 211 5.80 27.36 -26.21
CA ILE A 211 5.03 28.52 -25.71
C ILE A 211 5.54 29.80 -26.39
N ASP A 212 6.84 29.92 -26.63
CA ASP A 212 7.44 31.09 -27.31
C ASP A 212 7.09 31.16 -28.81
N ASN A 213 6.92 30.02 -29.46
CA ASN A 213 6.58 29.94 -30.89
C ASN A 213 5.07 30.08 -31.21
N LYS A 214 4.22 30.39 -30.22
CA LYS A 214 2.75 30.48 -30.36
C LYS A 214 2.20 31.86 -30.00
#